data_AF-A0A920SPJ1-F1
#
_entry.id   AF-A0A920SPJ1-F1
#
_cell.length_a   1.000
_cell.length_b   1.000
_cell.length_c   1.000
_cell.angle_alpha   90.00
_cell.angle_beta   90.00
_cell.angle_gamma   90.00
#
_symmetry.space_group_name_H-M   'P 1'
#
loop_
_entity.id
_entity.type
_entity.pdbx_description
1 polymer ?
#
loop_
_entity_poly.entity_id
_entity_poly.type
_entity_poly.pdbx_seq_one_letter_code
_entity_poly.pdbx_strand_id
1 'polypeptide(L)' 'MLQLIADPPVQSKPEVWVHLDSGDPIGHLPDEIGCWLWTWMLSGGVAEARVLRVGGAEVPSWRRIVLEVVCRI' A
#
# COMPACT_ATOMS: atom_id res chain seq x y z
N MET A 1 -6.96 8.05 7.72
CA MET A 1 -5.71 7.28 7.74
C MET A 1 -5.75 6.34 6.54
N LEU A 2 -4.63 5.75 6.14
CA LEU A 2 -4.64 4.73 5.09
C LEU A 2 -4.26 3.41 5.72
N GLN A 3 -4.92 2.34 5.27
CA GLN A 3 -4.62 0.98 5.69
C GLN A 3 -3.76 0.30 4.62
N LEU A 4 -2.69 -0.34 5.07
CA LEU A 4 -1.90 -1.23 4.22
C LEU A 4 -2.36 -2.67 4.50
N ILE A 5 -2.78 -3.36 3.45
CA ILE A 5 -3.30 -4.73 3.54
C ILE A 5 -2.46 -5.61 2.63
N ALA A 6 -1.76 -6.59 3.21
CA ALA A 6 -1.07 -7.61 2.46
C ALA A 6 -2.10 -8.58 1.87
N ASP A 7 -1.95 -8.92 0.59
CA ASP A 7 -2.80 -9.93 -0.03
C ASP A 7 -2.68 -11.29 0.68
N PRO A 8 -3.74 -12.12 0.66
CA PRO A 8 -3.67 -13.46 1.22
C PRO A 8 -2.52 -14.31 0.62
N PRO A 9 -1.91 -15.23 1.40
CA PRO A 9 -0.79 -16.07 0.95
C PRO A 9 -1.17 -17.21 0.01
N VAL A 10 -2.08 -16.93 -0.92
CA VAL A 10 -2.50 -17.83 -2.01
C VAL A 10 -2.33 -17.18 -3.38
N GLN A 11 -1.93 -15.91 -3.43
CA GLN A 11 -1.71 -15.18 -4.68
C GLN A 11 -0.37 -15.58 -5.33
N SER A 12 -0.35 -15.61 -6.66
CA SER A 12 0.88 -15.89 -7.43
C SER A 12 1.86 -14.73 -7.43
N LYS A 13 1.38 -13.51 -7.16
CA LYS A 13 2.17 -12.30 -7.05
C LYS A 13 1.88 -11.61 -5.70
N PRO A 14 2.90 -11.43 -4.84
CA PRO A 14 2.75 -10.68 -3.59
C PRO A 14 2.41 -9.22 -3.83
N GLU A 15 1.32 -8.73 -3.25
CA GLU A 15 0.93 -7.32 -3.33
C GLU A 15 0.52 -6.78 -1.95
N VAL A 16 0.71 -5.47 -1.78
CA VAL A 16 0.22 -4.72 -0.63
C VAL A 16 -0.71 -3.63 -1.15
N TRP A 17 -1.97 -3.73 -0.76
CA TRP A 17 -3.03 -2.81 -1.14
C TRP A 17 -3.11 -1.64 -0.16
N VAL A 18 -3.46 -0.48 -0.70
CA VAL A 18 -3.69 0.75 0.05
C VAL A 18 -5.18 1.02 0.05
N HIS A 19 -5.78 1.00 1.23
CA HIS A 19 -7.21 1.25 1.42
C HIS A 19 -7.43 2.55 2.20
N LEU A 20 -8.58 3.19 1.95
CA LEU A 20 -9.15 4.18 2.86
C LEU A 20 -9.60 3.50 4.16
N ASP A 21 -9.79 4.28 5.23
CA ASP A 21 -10.38 3.78 6.47
C ASP A 21 -11.81 3.21 6.27
N SER A 22 -12.50 3.59 5.19
CA SER A 22 -13.79 2.99 4.79
C SER A 22 -13.66 1.55 4.29
N GLY A 23 -12.44 1.10 3.97
CA GLY A 23 -12.15 -0.19 3.35
C GLY A 23 -12.01 -0.14 1.83
N ASP A 24 -12.29 1.01 1.19
CA ASP A 24 -12.20 1.14 -0.26
C ASP A 24 -10.74 1.14 -0.75
N PRO A 25 -10.40 0.31 -1.76
CA PRO A 25 -9.06 0.30 -2.33
C PRO A 25 -8.82 1.55 -3.19
N ILE A 26 -7.67 2.19 -3.02
CA ILE A 26 -7.24 3.33 -3.83
C ILE A 26 -6.05 3.00 -4.74
N GLY A 27 -5.43 1.83 -4.55
CA GLY A 27 -4.34 1.30 -5.35
C GLY A 27 -3.52 0.27 -4.59
N HIS A 28 -2.40 -0.13 -5.17
CA HIS A 28 -1.42 -1.00 -4.55
C HIS A 28 -0.03 -0.34 -4.58
N LEU A 29 0.85 -0.78 -3.69
CA LEU A 29 2.24 -0.34 -3.71
C LEU A 29 2.95 -0.87 -4.96
N PRO A 30 3.97 -0.15 -5.48
CA PRO A 30 4.83 -0.67 -6.54
C PRO A 30 5.50 -1.99 -6.13
N ASP A 31 5.76 -2.87 -7.10
CA ASP A 31 6.31 -4.21 -6.88
C ASP A 31 7.60 -4.20 -6.06
N GLU A 32 8.45 -3.18 -6.25
CA GLU A 32 9.72 -3.02 -5.54
C GLU A 32 9.53 -2.84 -4.02
N ILE A 33 8.36 -2.36 -3.59
CA ILE A 33 8.00 -2.18 -2.18
C ILE A 33 7.05 -3.28 -1.72
N GLY A 34 6.00 -3.55 -2.51
CA GLY A 34 4.95 -4.51 -2.18
C GLY A 34 5.50 -5.92 -1.91
N CYS A 35 6.45 -6.40 -2.72
CA CYS A 35 6.94 -7.77 -2.60
C CYS A 35 7.62 -8.08 -1.25
N TRP A 36 8.55 -7.22 -0.81
CA TRP A 36 9.25 -7.44 0.46
C TRP A 36 8.35 -7.08 1.65
N LEU A 37 7.55 -6.03 1.54
CA LEU A 37 6.69 -5.58 2.62
C LEU A 37 5.60 -6.61 2.92
N TRP A 38 5.02 -7.22 1.88
CA TRP A 38 4.08 -8.33 2.01
C TRP A 38 4.65 -9.46 2.87
N THR A 39 5.88 -9.89 2.58
CA THR A 39 6.53 -11.00 3.32
C THR A 39 6.72 -10.64 4.80
N TRP A 40 7.11 -9.39 5.06
CA TRP A 40 7.30 -8.88 6.40
C TRP A 40 5.97 -8.77 7.17
N MET A 41 4.91 -8.27 6.53
CA MET A 41 3.57 -8.18 7.13
C MET A 41 2.97 -9.54 7.44
N LEU A 42 3.15 -10.54 6.57
CA LEU A 42 2.74 -11.93 6.84
C LEU A 42 3.47 -12.55 8.02
N SER A 43 4.66 -12.05 8.34
CA SER A 43 5.43 -12.46 9.52
C SER A 43 5.01 -11.71 10.79
N GLY A 44 3.93 -10.92 10.74
CA GLY A 44 3.37 -10.16 11.87
C GLY A 44 3.79 -8.70 11.93
N GLY A 45 4.55 -8.20 10.96
CA GLY A 45 4.92 -6.78 10.88
C GLY A 45 3.73 -5.87 10.61
N VAL A 46 3.74 -4.66 11.18
CA VAL A 46 2.70 -3.63 10.97
C VAL A 46 3.27 -2.42 10.25
N ALA A 47 2.66 -2.03 9.14
CA ALA A 47 3.04 -0.83 8.41
C ALA A 47 1.89 0.17 8.34
N GLU A 48 2.24 1.45 8.40
CA GLU A 48 1.32 2.57 8.25
C GLU A 48 1.61 3.32 6.95
N ALA A 49 0.57 3.91 6.36
CA ALA A 49 0.72 4.81 5.23
C ALA A 49 0.09 6.18 5.49
N ARG A 50 0.78 7.22 5.03
CA ARG A 50 0.30 8.61 5.06
C ARG A 50 0.41 9.21 3.66
N VAL A 51 -0.63 9.94 3.26
CA VAL A 51 -0.58 10.74 2.03
C VAL A 51 0.33 11.95 2.23
N LEU A 52 1.35 12.05 1.38
CA LEU A 52 2.20 13.23 1.26
C LEU A 52 1.67 14.22 0.23
N ARG A 53 1.09 13.70 -0.87
CA ARG A 53 0.56 14.52 -1.97
C ARG A 53 -0.56 13.79 -2.71
N VAL A 54 -1.55 14.56 -3.14
CA VAL A 54 -2.56 14.14 -4.13
C VAL A 54 -2.47 15.07 -5.34
N GLY A 55 -2.18 14.52 -6.51
CA GLY A 55 -2.19 15.23 -7.78
C GLY A 55 -3.60 15.39 -8.34
N GLY A 56 -3.78 16.31 -9.29
CA GLY A 56 -5.06 16.53 -9.95
C GLY A 56 -5.32 15.52 -11.09
N ALA A 57 -6.33 15.84 -11.89
CA ALA A 57 -6.76 15.00 -13.02
C ALA A 57 -5.69 14.90 -14.12
N GLU A 58 -4.79 15.87 -14.21
CA GLU A 58 -3.66 15.93 -15.13
C GLU A 58 -2.59 14.87 -14.85
N VAL A 59 -2.52 14.35 -13.63
CA VAL A 59 -1.59 13.27 -13.28
C VAL A 59 -2.25 11.92 -13.59
N PRO A 60 -1.55 11.00 -14.28
CA PRO A 60 -2.06 9.64 -14.47
C PRO A 60 -2.46 9.01 -13.13
N SER A 61 -3.58 8.28 -13.11
CA SER A 61 -4.18 7.76 -11.86
C SER A 61 -3.18 7.01 -10.98
N TRP A 62 -2.31 6.20 -11.59
CA TRP A 62 -1.28 5.40 -10.93
C TRP A 62 -0.09 6.19 -10.36
N ARG A 63 0.05 7.49 -10.66
CA ARG A 63 1.04 8.41 -10.04
C ARG A 63 0.39 9.49 -9.19
N ARG A 64 -0.93 9.49 -9.06
CA ARG A 64 -1.67 10.61 -8.47
C ARG A 64 -1.46 10.73 -6.97
N ILE A 65 -1.17 9.63 -6.29
CA ILE A 65 -1.02 9.60 -4.83
C ILE A 65 0.44 9.30 -4.51
N VAL A 66 1.05 10.17 -3.71
CA VAL A 66 2.38 9.93 -3.13
C VAL A 66 2.19 9.60 -1.66
N LEU A 67 2.70 8.45 -1.25
CA LEU A 67 2.60 7.93 0.10
C LEU A 67 3.95 7.90 0.78
N GLU A 68 3.95 8.25 2.06
CA GLU A 68 4.96 7.80 3.01
C GLU A 68 4.49 6.45 3.57
N VAL A 69 5.39 5.47 3.61
CA VAL A 69 5.17 4.16 4.23
C VAL A 69 6.15 4.00 5.37
N VAL A 70 5.65 3.70 6.56
CA VAL A 70 6.44 3.55 7.78
C VAL A 70 6.21 2.16 8.36
N CYS A 71 7.26 1.37 8.51
CA CYS A 71 7.21 0.12 9.25
C CYS A 71 7.27 0.41 10.76
N ARG A 72 6.36 -0.17 11.52
CA ARG A 72 6.33 -0.12 12.99
C ARG A 72 6.87 -1.44 13.54
N ILE A 73 7.68 -1.35 14.61
CA ILE A 73 8.21 -2.50 15.36
C ILE A 73 7.16 -2.91 16.40
#